data_AF-A0A2N9Y996-F1
#
_entry.id   AF-A0A2N9Y996-F1
#
_cell.length_a   1.000
_cell.length_b   1.000
_cell.length_c   1.000
_cell.angle_alpha   90.00
_cell.angle_beta   90.00
_cell.angle_gamma   90.00
#
_symmetry.space_group_name_H-M   'P 1'
#
loop_
_entity.id
_entity.type
_entity.pdbx_description
1 polymer ?
#
loop_
_entity_poly.entity_id
_entity_poly.type
_entity_poly.pdbx_seq_one_letter_code
_entity_poly.pdbx_strand_id
1 'polypeptide(L)'
;MKTPQLKQIPVFKTDEEAEIFIDTANLADYDLTGFKPVYFEFLPKEASINIRLPQALMKALKEKAKNQAIPYTRYVRHLIEKDLRTSHCN
;
A
#
# COMPACT_ATOMS: atom_id res chain seq x y z
N MET A 1 -12.41 10.77 29.41
CA MET A 1 -11.71 9.48 29.46
C MET A 1 -10.24 9.74 29.16
N LYS A 2 -9.30 9.21 29.95
CA LYS A 2 -7.86 9.47 29.78
C LYS A 2 -7.35 8.58 28.65
N THR A 3 -6.96 9.16 27.52
CA THR A 3 -6.38 8.40 26.41
C THR A 3 -5.12 7.68 26.91
N PRO A 4 -4.95 6.37 26.67
CA PRO A 4 -3.73 5.69 27.04
C PRO A 4 -2.54 6.33 26.32
N GLN A 5 -1.45 6.54 27.05
CA GLN A 5 -0.24 7.18 26.54
C GLN A 5 0.54 6.11 25.74
N LEU A 6 0.42 6.16 24.41
CA LEU A 6 1.07 5.19 23.51
C LEU A 6 2.58 5.44 23.45
N LYS A 7 3.35 4.35 23.38
CA LYS A 7 4.82 4.38 23.26
C LYS A 7 5.24 4.72 21.82
N GLN A 8 6.36 5.40 21.66
CA GLN A 8 6.92 5.66 20.33
C GLN A 8 7.64 4.42 19.79
N ILE A 9 7.56 4.20 18.48
CA ILE A 9 8.26 3.10 17.81
C ILE A 9 9.78 3.37 17.82
N PRO A 10 10.60 2.40 18.28
CA PRO A 10 12.06 2.56 18.27
C PRO A 10 12.62 2.55 16.84
N VAL A 11 13.81 3.13 16.67
CA VAL A 11 14.53 3.12 15.39
C VAL A 11 15.41 1.87 15.33
N PHE A 12 15.16 1.01 14.34
CA PHE A 12 15.96 -0.18 14.05
C PHE A 12 17.06 0.14 13.03
N LYS A 13 18.23 -0.49 13.19
CA LYS A 13 19.35 -0.35 12.26
C LYS A 13 19.41 -1.47 11.23
N THR A 14 18.83 -2.63 11.54
CA THR A 14 18.76 -3.78 10.64
C THR A 14 17.34 -4.35 10.59
N ASP A 15 17.07 -5.12 9.55
CA ASP A 15 15.76 -5.77 9.39
C ASP A 15 15.56 -6.86 10.47
N GLU A 16 16.62 -7.57 10.87
CA GLU A 16 16.55 -8.60 11.92
C GLU A 16 16.16 -8.00 13.28
N GLU A 17 16.65 -6.80 13.62
CA GLU A 17 16.24 -6.09 14.84
C GLU A 17 14.75 -5.74 14.82
N ALA A 18 14.22 -5.34 13.67
CA ALA A 18 12.81 -5.04 13.49
C ALA A 18 11.94 -6.31 13.57
N GLU A 19 12.40 -7.42 12.98
CA GLU A 19 11.72 -8.72 13.06
C GLU A 19 11.59 -9.20 14.51
N ILE A 20 12.70 -9.19 15.27
CA ILE A 20 12.71 -9.59 16.69
C ILE A 20 11.76 -8.70 17.51
N PHE A 21 11.71 -7.40 17.22
CA PHE A 21 10.77 -6.50 17.89
C PHE A 21 9.32 -6.86 17.58
N ILE A 22 8.97 -7.11 16.32
CA ILE A 22 7.61 -7.47 15.92
C ILE A 22 7.17 -8.78 16.59
N ASP A 23 8.07 -9.76 16.70
CA ASP A 23 7.77 -11.06 17.32
C ASP A 23 7.54 -10.98 18.83
N THR A 24 8.17 -10.01 19.50
CA THR A 24 8.19 -9.93 20.97
C THR A 24 7.31 -8.82 21.55
N ALA A 25 7.05 -7.76 20.80
CA ALA A 25 6.31 -6.60 21.27
C ALA A 25 4.81 -6.69 20.97
N ASN A 26 3.99 -6.20 21.89
CA ASN A 26 2.58 -5.96 21.62
C ASN A 26 2.41 -4.60 20.91
N LEU A 27 2.11 -4.63 19.60
CA LEU A 27 1.99 -3.42 18.78
C LEU A 27 0.83 -2.50 19.18
N ALA A 28 -0.17 -2.99 19.93
CA ALA A 28 -1.28 -2.17 20.42
C ALA A 28 -0.84 -1.09 21.43
N ASP A 29 0.33 -1.26 22.04
CA ASP A 29 0.87 -0.32 23.03
C ASP A 29 1.62 0.86 22.39
N TYR A 30 1.77 0.86 21.05
CA TYR A 30 2.61 1.80 20.31
C TYR A 30 1.78 2.76 19.45
N ASP A 31 2.33 3.96 19.24
CA ASP A 31 1.78 4.98 18.37
C ASP A 31 2.13 4.67 16.91
N LEU A 32 1.13 4.20 16.16
CA LEU A 32 1.25 3.84 14.75
C LEU A 32 0.78 4.96 13.80
N THR A 33 0.40 6.13 14.32
CA THR A 33 -0.21 7.20 13.51
C THR A 33 0.72 7.80 12.46
N GLY A 34 2.05 7.67 12.65
CA GLY A 34 3.06 8.12 11.69
C GLY A 34 3.28 7.18 10.50
N PHE A 35 2.72 5.96 10.52
CA PHE A 35 2.88 4.99 9.45
C PHE A 35 2.00 5.34 8.25
N LYS A 36 2.54 5.14 7.04
CA LYS A 36 1.79 5.26 5.80
C LYS A 36 1.43 3.87 5.30
N PRO A 37 0.17 3.61 4.92
CA PRO A 37 -0.21 2.33 4.34
C PRO A 37 0.57 2.10 3.04
N VAL A 38 1.25 0.96 2.97
CA VAL A 38 1.92 0.48 1.75
C VAL A 38 1.09 -0.66 1.18
N TYR A 39 0.81 -0.60 -0.12
CA TYR A 39 0.08 -1.65 -0.83
C TYR A 39 1.06 -2.57 -1.54
N PHE A 40 1.11 -3.82 -1.12
CA PHE A 40 1.80 -4.87 -1.85
C PHE A 40 0.81 -5.63 -2.73
N GLU A 41 1.24 -6.05 -3.92
CA GLU A 41 0.48 -6.99 -4.73
C GLU A 41 0.57 -8.37 -4.08
N PHE A 42 -0.46 -8.78 -3.32
CA PHE A 42 -0.51 -10.10 -2.69
C PHE A 42 -1.26 -11.14 -3.52
N LEU A 43 -2.14 -10.72 -4.43
CA LEU A 43 -3.00 -11.64 -5.17
C LEU A 43 -2.36 -12.13 -6.48
N PRO A 44 -2.49 -13.43 -6.80
CA PRO A 44 -2.06 -13.99 -8.09
C PRO A 44 -2.87 -13.41 -9.26
N LYS A 45 -2.27 -13.42 -10.46
CA LYS A 45 -2.86 -12.85 -11.69
C LYS A 45 -3.79 -13.87 -12.37
N GLU A 46 -4.90 -14.21 -11.73
CA GLU A 46 -5.78 -15.31 -12.16
C GLU A 46 -6.74 -14.96 -13.29
N ALA A 47 -7.15 -13.69 -13.40
CA ALA A 47 -8.09 -13.20 -14.41
C ALA A 47 -7.50 -12.08 -15.29
N SER A 48 -8.00 -11.97 -16.52
CA SER A 48 -7.57 -10.95 -17.49
C SER A 48 -8.73 -10.03 -17.88
N ILE A 49 -8.40 -8.76 -18.12
CA ILE A 49 -9.34 -7.74 -18.58
C ILE A 49 -8.81 -7.21 -19.92
N ASN A 50 -9.67 -7.23 -20.95
CA ASN A 50 -9.35 -6.71 -22.28
C ASN A 50 -10.20 -5.46 -22.55
N ILE A 51 -9.57 -4.28 -22.60
CA ILE A 51 -10.25 -2.98 -22.77
C ILE A 51 -9.60 -2.21 -23.93
N ARG A 52 -10.43 -1.57 -24.76
CA ARG A 52 -9.97 -0.59 -25.76
C ARG A 52 -9.91 0.80 -25.13
N LEU A 53 -8.78 1.50 -25.33
CA LEU A 53 -8.55 2.85 -24.81
C LEU A 53 -8.04 3.76 -25.93
N PRO A 54 -8.38 5.06 -25.91
CA PRO A 54 -7.73 6.04 -26.78
C PRO A 54 -6.22 6.06 -26.57
N GLN A 55 -5.46 6.27 -27.65
CA GLN A 55 -3.99 6.26 -27.60
C GLN A 55 -3.42 7.30 -26.63
N ALA A 56 -4.02 8.50 -26.58
CA ALA A 56 -3.62 9.55 -25.65
C ALA A 56 -3.76 9.11 -24.18
N LEU A 57 -4.83 8.37 -23.85
CA LEU A 57 -5.05 7.86 -22.50
C LEU A 57 -4.04 6.77 -22.14
N MET A 58 -3.75 5.86 -23.08
CA MET A 58 -2.73 4.83 -22.89
C MET A 58 -1.35 5.44 -22.62
N LYS A 59 -1.00 6.53 -23.34
CA LYS A 59 0.25 7.26 -23.12
C LYS A 59 0.30 7.87 -21.72
N ALA A 60 -0.76 8.57 -21.30
CA ALA A 60 -0.84 9.19 -19.98
C ALA A 60 -0.73 8.17 -18.83
N LEU A 61 -1.35 6.98 -18.97
CA LEU A 61 -1.22 5.91 -17.99
C LEU A 61 0.22 5.41 -17.84
N LYS A 62 0.93 5.21 -18.96
CA LYS A 62 2.34 4.78 -18.97
C LYS A 62 3.26 5.82 -18.34
N GLU A 63 3.03 7.11 -18.61
CA GLU A 63 3.79 8.20 -18.00
C GLU A 63 3.59 8.26 -16.49
N LYS A 64 2.34 8.15 -16.01
CA LYS A 64 2.06 8.10 -14.57
C LYS A 64 2.70 6.89 -13.89
N ALA A 65 2.66 5.71 -14.53
CA ALA A 65 3.30 4.51 -14.00
C ALA A 65 4.83 4.66 -13.93
N LYS A 66 5.45 5.26 -14.95
CA LYS A 66 6.88 5.56 -14.97
C LYS A 66 7.29 6.50 -13.82
N ASN A 67 6.51 7.53 -13.55
CA ASN A 67 6.76 8.46 -12.44
C ASN A 67 6.69 7.78 -11.06
N GLN A 68 6.00 6.64 -10.96
CA GLN A 68 5.89 5.83 -9.75
C GLN A 68 6.85 4.61 -9.75
N ALA A 69 7.72 4.50 -10.75
CA ALA A 69 8.66 3.37 -10.93
C ALA A 69 7.98 1.99 -10.90
N ILE A 70 6.75 1.87 -11.41
CA ILE A 70 6.00 0.61 -11.49
C ILE A 70 5.58 0.29 -12.94
N PRO A 71 5.38 -1.00 -13.28
CA PRO A 71 4.79 -1.38 -14.56
C PRO A 71 3.40 -0.76 -14.74
N TYR A 72 3.07 -0.34 -15.96
CA TYR A 72 1.78 0.31 -16.25
C TYR A 72 0.57 -0.58 -15.95
N THR A 73 0.70 -1.90 -16.09
CA THR A 73 -0.36 -2.87 -15.75
C THR A 73 -0.62 -2.90 -14.25
N ARG A 74 0.43 -2.84 -13.42
CA ARG A 74 0.33 -2.69 -11.96
C ARG A 74 -0.34 -1.36 -11.59
N TYR A 75 0.02 -0.28 -12.27
CA TYR A 75 -0.63 1.01 -12.06
C TYR A 75 -2.14 0.97 -12.34
N VAL A 76 -2.56 0.37 -13.45
CA VAL A 76 -3.99 0.21 -13.77
C VAL A 76 -4.72 -0.63 -12.73
N ARG A 77 -4.12 -1.74 -12.26
CA ARG A 77 -4.67 -2.53 -11.17
C ARG A 77 -4.88 -1.70 -9.90
N HIS A 78 -3.87 -0.94 -9.46
CA HIS A 78 -3.99 -0.10 -8.27
C HIS A 78 -5.11 0.93 -8.39
N LEU A 79 -5.37 1.48 -9.59
CA LEU A 79 -6.50 2.39 -9.81
C LEU A 79 -7.84 1.68 -9.59
N ILE A 80 -8.01 0.47 -10.12
CA ILE A 80 -9.24 -0.33 -9.94
C ILE A 80 -9.43 -0.68 -8.46
N GLU A 81 -8.40 -1.19 -7.80
CA GLU A 81 -8.46 -1.56 -6.38
C GLU A 81 -8.78 -0.36 -5.48
N LYS A 82 -8.20 0.82 -5.78
CA LYS A 82 -8.48 2.06 -5.04
C LYS A 82 -9.94 2.48 -5.16
N ASP A 83 -10.51 2.40 -6.36
CA ASP A 83 -11.89 2.77 -6.63
C ASP A 83 -12.87 1.82 -5.90
N LEU A 84 -12.65 0.50 -6.02
CA LEU A 84 -13.47 -0.51 -5.36
C LEU A 84 -13.43 -0.40 -3.83
N ARG A 85 -12.26 -0.07 -3.25
CA ARG A 85 -12.13 0.12 -1.80
C ARG A 85 -12.89 1.33 -1.29
N THR A 86 -12.90 2.43 -2.03
CA THR A 86 -13.61 3.67 -1.64
C THR A 86 -15.12 3.43 -1.57
N SER A 87 -15.62 2.49 -2.37
CA SER A 87 -17.03 2.13 -2.44
C SER A 87 -17.52 1.26 -1.25
N HIS A 88 -16.61 0.71 -0.43
CA HIS A 88 -16.96 -0.14 0.72
C HIS A 88 -17.16 0.61 2.04
N CYS A 89 -17.13 1.96 2.04
CA CYS A 89 -17.42 2.79 3.21
C CYS A 89 -18.78 3.50 3.15
N ASN A 90 -19.78 2.95 2.43
CA ASN A 90 -21.17 3.39 2.48
C ASN A 90 -22.09 2.29 3.00
#